data_AF-A0A969ND10-F1
#
_entry.id   AF-A0A969ND10-F1
#
_cell.length_a   1.000
_cell.length_b   1.000
_cell.length_c   1.000
_cell.angle_alpha   90.00
_cell.angle_beta   90.00
_cell.angle_gamma   90.00
#
_symmetry.space_group_name_H-M   'P 1'
#
loop_
_entity.id
_entity.type
_entity.pdbx_description
1 polymer ?
#
loop_
_entity_poly.entity_id
_entity_poly.type
_entity_poly.pdbx_seq_one_letter_code
_entity_poly.pdbx_strand_id
1 'polypeptide(L)'
;MAIYQENQQKAMLTLRDKISEELKPLVIHIKNNEYYELFEFMREVYNKEMRNKLCLSKNLHNKFLADKKIIDAMDFAFENKPESFESLNSEASLYQQELKKLNIKHWVVDKNNSLATLMLKSLGLILTFPIFLYGFFNNFIPYYLPRPLTRKLKDRQFTSSINFVFGLIFYPVFYLIQFSFVWIFTEIWWIKFLYLVSLPISGILAFKTHRFFIKIKAQWKFYFAKSKKQIIDKKNCIYSKMKAIVENQSF
;
A
#
# COMPACT_ATOMS: atom_id res chain seq x y z
N MET A 1 42.93 12.41 6.87
CA MET A 1 43.76 11.60 7.78
C MET A 1 44.26 12.42 8.97
N ALA A 2 44.69 13.68 8.80
CA ALA A 2 45.15 14.56 9.89
C ALA A 2 44.15 14.70 11.08
N ILE A 3 42.87 14.94 10.81
CA ILE A 3 41.84 15.13 11.86
C ILE A 3 41.64 13.88 12.74
N TYR A 4 41.80 12.67 12.18
CA TYR A 4 41.65 11.42 12.94
C TYR A 4 42.82 11.17 13.90
N GLN A 5 44.02 11.60 13.50
CA GLN A 5 45.23 11.48 14.33
C GLN A 5 45.24 12.50 15.46
N GLU A 6 44.65 13.69 15.28
CA GLU A 6 44.49 14.70 16.33
C GLU A 6 43.31 14.44 17.27
N ASN A 7 42.13 14.06 16.74
CA ASN A 7 40.93 13.83 17.53
C ASN A 7 39.97 12.87 16.82
N GLN A 8 40.00 11.60 17.23
CA GLN A 8 39.19 10.54 16.66
C GLN A 8 37.67 10.80 16.75
N GLN A 9 37.19 11.42 17.82
CA GLN A 9 35.77 11.75 17.99
C GLN A 9 35.34 12.80 16.96
N LYS A 10 36.13 13.87 16.81
CA LYS A 10 35.88 14.91 15.81
C LYS A 10 35.88 14.34 14.39
N ALA A 11 36.83 13.46 14.07
CA ALA A 11 36.88 12.79 12.77
C ALA A 11 35.65 11.92 12.51
N MET A 12 35.16 11.17 13.50
CA MET A 12 33.94 10.36 13.34
C MET A 12 32.69 11.22 13.15
N LEU A 13 32.57 12.34 13.88
CA LEU A 13 31.45 13.28 13.70
C LEU A 13 31.46 13.88 12.29
N THR A 14 32.62 14.34 11.80
CA THR A 14 32.75 14.87 10.44
C THR A 14 32.41 13.82 9.37
N LEU A 15 32.85 12.57 9.57
CA LEU A 15 32.51 11.49 8.66
C LEU A 15 31.00 11.21 8.64
N ARG A 16 30.37 11.11 9.82
CA ARG A 16 28.91 10.95 9.95
C ARG A 16 28.17 12.07 9.24
N ASP A 17 28.56 13.31 9.47
CA ASP A 17 27.88 14.49 8.91
C ASP A 17 28.00 14.51 7.40
N LYS A 18 29.20 14.23 6.86
CA LYS A 18 29.41 14.10 5.41
C LYS A 18 28.59 12.96 4.80
N ILE A 19 28.55 11.79 5.45
CA ILE A 19 27.69 10.68 4.99
C ILE A 19 26.22 11.10 5.01
N SER A 20 25.78 11.80 6.05
CA SER A 20 24.39 12.30 6.13
C SER A 20 24.06 13.27 5.00
N GLU A 21 24.95 14.22 4.71
CA GLU A 21 24.79 15.20 3.63
C GLU A 21 24.70 14.54 2.25
N GLU A 22 25.58 13.59 1.95
CA GLU A 22 25.59 12.86 0.68
C GLU A 22 24.41 11.89 0.53
N LEU A 23 23.87 11.37 1.64
CA LEU A 23 22.69 10.50 1.62
C LEU A 23 21.38 11.26 1.46
N LYS A 24 21.26 12.48 2.00
CA LYS A 24 20.04 13.30 1.91
C LYS A 24 19.45 13.39 0.49
N PRO A 25 20.22 13.70 -0.59
CA PRO A 25 19.67 13.76 -1.94
C PRO A 25 19.27 12.38 -2.51
N LEU A 26 19.75 11.29 -1.93
CA LEU A 26 19.47 9.91 -2.38
C LEU A 26 18.24 9.30 -1.71
N VAL A 27 17.65 9.98 -0.73
CA VAL A 27 16.47 9.52 0.00
C VAL A 27 15.33 10.52 -0.08
N ILE A 28 14.13 10.06 0.27
CA ILE A 28 13.00 10.94 0.53
C ILE A 28 13.24 11.55 1.91
N HIS A 29 13.70 12.79 1.93
CA HIS A 29 13.94 13.55 3.16
C HIS A 29 12.86 14.63 3.30
N ILE A 30 11.98 14.46 4.29
CA ILE A 30 11.02 15.49 4.71
C ILE A 30 11.68 16.26 5.87
N LYS A 31 11.98 17.55 5.68
CA LYS A 31 12.67 18.37 6.69
C LYS A 31 11.76 18.73 7.86
N ASN A 32 10.49 19.01 7.56
CA ASN A 32 9.53 19.52 8.53
C ASN A 32 8.72 18.39 9.17
N ASN A 33 8.97 18.13 10.45
CA ASN A 33 8.29 17.09 11.22
C ASN A 33 6.84 17.46 11.58
N GLU A 34 6.52 18.76 11.69
CA GLU A 34 5.18 19.22 12.07
C GLU A 34 4.14 18.89 10.99
N TYR A 35 4.50 19.09 9.73
CA TYR A 35 3.63 18.81 8.58
C TYR A 35 3.91 17.45 7.93
N TYR A 36 4.62 16.55 8.62
CA TYR A 36 5.04 15.26 8.07
C TYR A 36 3.87 14.45 7.46
N GLU A 37 2.72 14.44 8.14
CA GLU A 37 1.52 13.75 7.65
C GLU A 37 1.00 14.32 6.33
N LEU A 38 1.12 15.64 6.13
CA LEU A 38 0.73 16.30 4.88
C LEU A 38 1.64 15.87 3.73
N PHE A 39 2.96 15.89 3.94
CA PHE A 39 3.94 15.46 2.93
C PHE A 39 3.72 14.01 2.52
N GLU A 40 3.59 13.09 3.49
CA GLU A 40 3.29 11.67 3.20
C GLU A 40 1.99 11.51 2.42
N PHE A 41 0.95 12.25 2.81
CA PHE A 41 -0.33 12.17 2.15
C PHE A 41 -0.30 12.69 0.72
N MET A 42 0.33 13.83 0.49
CA MET A 42 0.45 14.41 -0.84
C MET A 42 1.30 13.53 -1.77
N ARG A 43 2.32 12.85 -1.26
CA ARG A 43 3.04 11.80 -1.98
C ARG A 43 2.14 10.62 -2.34
N GLU A 44 1.24 10.17 -1.48
CA GLU A 44 0.31 9.09 -1.84
C GLU A 44 -0.71 9.54 -2.90
N VAL A 45 -1.23 10.76 -2.77
CA VAL A 45 -2.36 11.28 -3.53
C VAL A 45 -1.95 11.83 -4.89
N TYR A 46 -0.94 12.69 -4.95
CA TYR A 46 -0.59 13.47 -6.14
C TYR A 46 0.47 12.79 -7.02
N ASN A 47 1.10 11.72 -6.56
CA ASN A 47 2.20 11.06 -7.29
C ASN A 47 1.82 10.60 -8.71
N LYS A 48 0.58 10.19 -8.93
CA LYS A 48 0.10 9.84 -10.28
C LYS A 48 0.11 11.04 -11.22
N GLU A 49 -0.39 12.19 -10.77
CA GLU A 49 -0.40 13.44 -11.55
C GLU A 49 1.02 13.96 -11.77
N MET A 50 1.87 13.90 -10.74
CA MET A 50 3.28 14.29 -10.88
C MET A 50 4.02 13.43 -11.92
N ARG A 51 3.83 12.11 -11.91
CA ARG A 51 4.42 11.25 -12.95
C ARG A 51 3.91 11.59 -14.34
N ASN A 52 2.62 11.88 -14.48
CA ASN A 52 2.05 12.29 -15.77
C ASN A 52 2.66 13.60 -16.25
N LYS A 53 2.83 14.59 -15.36
CA LYS A 53 3.50 15.88 -15.66
C LYS A 53 4.95 15.67 -16.12
N LEU A 54 5.66 14.74 -15.51
CA LEU A 54 7.05 14.40 -15.83
C LEU A 54 7.20 13.37 -16.96
N CYS A 55 6.11 12.94 -17.59
CA CYS A 55 6.10 11.89 -18.63
C CYS A 55 6.74 10.56 -18.18
N LEU A 56 6.62 10.21 -16.89
CA LEU A 56 7.25 9.04 -16.29
C LEU A 56 6.34 7.80 -16.30
N SER A 57 6.91 6.66 -16.68
CA SER A 57 6.21 5.37 -16.63
C SER A 57 6.00 4.87 -15.20
N LYS A 58 5.04 3.95 -15.01
CA LYS A 58 4.67 3.41 -13.70
C LYS A 58 5.64 2.32 -13.23
N ASN A 59 6.72 2.72 -12.56
CA ASN A 59 7.63 1.82 -11.85
C ASN A 59 8.07 2.42 -10.50
N LEU A 60 8.83 1.66 -9.70
CA LEU A 60 9.24 2.08 -8.36
C LEU A 60 10.21 3.27 -8.39
N HIS A 61 11.17 3.26 -9.31
CA HIS A 61 12.16 4.33 -9.48
C HIS A 61 11.49 5.67 -9.83
N ASN A 62 10.60 5.67 -10.82
CA ASN A 62 9.83 6.84 -11.24
C ASN A 62 8.83 7.30 -10.18
N LYS A 63 8.29 6.37 -9.38
CA LYS A 63 7.50 6.76 -8.20
C LYS A 63 8.36 7.55 -7.23
N PHE A 64 9.58 7.08 -6.94
CA PHE A 64 10.53 7.77 -6.07
C PHE A 64 10.92 9.15 -6.60
N LEU A 65 11.22 9.27 -7.89
CA LEU A 65 11.51 10.57 -8.53
C LEU A 65 10.34 11.56 -8.39
N ALA A 66 9.11 11.10 -8.64
CA ALA A 66 7.93 11.93 -8.46
C ALA A 66 7.68 12.30 -6.98
N ASP A 67 7.92 11.38 -6.04
CA ASP A 67 7.82 11.66 -4.59
C ASP A 67 8.82 12.76 -4.19
N LYS A 68 10.07 12.71 -4.69
CA LYS A 68 11.09 13.72 -4.41
C LYS A 68 10.67 15.09 -4.95
N LYS A 69 10.20 15.15 -6.20
CA LYS A 69 9.69 16.40 -6.80
C LYS A 69 8.48 16.97 -6.06
N ILE A 70 7.60 16.12 -5.52
CA ILE A 70 6.48 16.57 -4.68
C ILE A 70 6.99 17.22 -3.39
N ILE A 71 7.97 16.61 -2.72
CA ILE A 71 8.57 17.18 -1.50
C ILE A 71 9.25 18.51 -1.82
N ASP A 72 10.08 18.55 -2.86
CA ASP A 72 10.77 19.78 -3.28
C ASP A 72 9.78 20.92 -3.55
N ALA A 73 8.62 20.61 -4.14
CA ALA A 73 7.54 21.57 -4.40
C ALA A 73 6.86 22.08 -3.14
N MET A 74 6.63 21.18 -2.18
CA MET A 74 6.00 21.52 -0.91
C MET A 74 6.94 22.29 0.01
N ASP A 75 8.23 21.93 0.06
CA ASP A 75 9.25 22.67 0.79
C ASP A 75 9.37 24.10 0.26
N PHE A 76 9.41 24.27 -1.07
CA PHE A 76 9.43 25.60 -1.67
C PHE A 76 8.17 26.41 -1.37
N ALA A 77 6.99 25.80 -1.41
CA ALA A 77 5.74 26.47 -1.06
C ALA A 77 5.69 26.88 0.42
N PHE A 78 6.22 26.05 1.30
CA PHE A 78 6.34 26.34 2.73
C PHE A 78 7.23 27.57 2.97
N GLU A 79 8.40 27.64 2.32
CA GLU A 79 9.36 28.74 2.51
C GLU A 79 8.92 30.05 1.83
N ASN A 80 8.32 29.98 0.63
CA ASN A 80 8.09 31.17 -0.21
C ASN A 80 6.63 31.63 -0.29
N LYS A 81 5.66 30.75 0.03
CA LYS A 81 4.21 31.02 -0.06
C LYS A 81 3.43 30.35 1.09
N PRO A 82 3.69 30.75 2.35
CA PRO A 82 3.12 30.09 3.53
C PRO A 82 1.58 30.06 3.52
N GLU A 83 0.93 31.11 3.00
CA GLU A 83 -0.53 31.15 2.87
C GLU A 83 -1.08 30.05 1.95
N SER A 84 -0.45 29.83 0.79
CA SER A 84 -0.84 28.75 -0.13
C SER A 84 -0.58 27.37 0.47
N PHE A 85 0.50 27.23 1.24
CA PHE A 85 0.85 25.98 1.91
C PHE A 85 -0.15 25.64 3.02
N GLU A 86 -0.52 26.60 3.88
CA GLU A 86 -1.54 26.41 4.92
C GLU A 86 -2.93 26.14 4.33
N SER A 87 -3.25 26.82 3.24
CA SER A 87 -4.47 26.56 2.49
C SER A 87 -4.51 25.15 1.87
N LEU A 88 -3.37 24.58 1.50
CA LEU A 88 -3.27 23.18 1.08
C LEU A 88 -3.41 22.24 2.29
N ASN A 89 -2.73 22.54 3.39
CA ASN A 89 -2.73 21.74 4.61
C ASN A 89 -4.15 21.57 5.19
N SER A 90 -4.89 22.68 5.30
CA SER A 90 -6.27 22.68 5.79
C SER A 90 -7.20 21.83 4.92
N GLU A 91 -7.15 21.99 3.59
CA GLU A 91 -7.98 21.20 2.68
C GLU A 91 -7.60 19.71 2.68
N ALA A 92 -6.30 19.42 2.67
CA ALA A 92 -5.78 18.06 2.75
C ALA A 92 -6.23 17.37 4.04
N SER A 93 -6.15 18.05 5.18
CA SER A 93 -6.62 17.56 6.47
C SER A 93 -8.11 17.26 6.45
N LEU A 94 -8.94 18.15 5.90
CA LEU A 94 -10.38 17.91 5.78
C LEU A 94 -10.68 16.71 4.87
N TYR A 95 -9.96 16.56 3.76
CA TYR A 95 -10.13 15.42 2.87
C TYR A 95 -9.70 14.11 3.52
N GLN A 96 -8.56 14.09 4.23
CA GLN A 96 -8.12 12.94 5.01
C GLN A 96 -9.15 12.54 6.06
N GLN A 97 -9.75 13.50 6.77
CA GLN A 97 -10.80 13.23 7.76
C GLN A 97 -12.01 12.56 7.13
N GLU A 98 -12.46 13.01 5.95
CA GLU A 98 -13.57 12.36 5.23
C GLU A 98 -13.22 10.94 4.77
N LEU A 99 -11.99 10.72 4.29
CA LEU A 99 -11.50 9.37 3.96
C LEU A 99 -11.47 8.46 5.20
N LYS A 100 -11.01 8.98 6.35
CA LYS A 100 -10.96 8.28 7.64
C LYS A 100 -12.38 7.95 8.15
N LYS A 101 -13.33 8.89 8.10
CA LYS A 101 -14.75 8.67 8.46
C LYS A 101 -15.37 7.54 7.65
N LEU A 102 -15.10 7.50 6.35
CA LEU A 102 -15.55 6.41 5.48
C LEU A 102 -14.65 5.16 5.54
N ASN A 103 -13.54 5.17 6.28
CA ASN A 103 -12.54 4.09 6.30
C ASN A 103 -12.20 3.59 4.88
N ILE A 104 -11.98 4.53 3.95
CA ILE A 104 -11.55 4.26 2.58
C ILE A 104 -10.22 4.95 2.32
N LYS A 105 -9.49 4.45 1.33
CA LYS A 105 -8.24 5.04 0.88
C LYS A 105 -8.47 5.93 -0.35
N HIS A 106 -7.57 6.87 -0.59
CA HIS A 106 -7.62 7.78 -1.73
C HIS A 106 -7.79 7.05 -3.08
N TRP A 107 -7.11 5.92 -3.30
CA TRP A 107 -7.21 5.15 -4.56
C TRP A 107 -8.64 4.72 -4.91
N VAL A 108 -9.54 4.62 -3.93
CA VAL A 108 -10.97 4.32 -4.15
C VAL A 108 -11.66 5.51 -4.82
N VAL A 109 -11.39 6.71 -4.30
CA VAL A 109 -11.90 7.98 -4.84
C VAL A 109 -11.28 8.28 -6.20
N ASP A 110 -9.98 8.03 -6.38
CA ASP A 110 -9.31 8.29 -7.67
C ASP A 110 -9.89 7.45 -8.82
N LYS A 111 -10.28 6.21 -8.54
CA LYS A 111 -10.89 5.34 -9.56
C LYS A 111 -12.34 5.72 -9.90
N ASN A 112 -13.09 6.24 -8.93
CA ASN A 112 -14.51 6.61 -9.05
C ASN A 112 -15.32 5.73 -10.04
N ASN A 113 -15.34 4.41 -9.83
CA ASN A 113 -15.92 3.50 -10.82
C ASN A 113 -17.42 3.77 -11.03
N SER A 114 -17.88 3.61 -12.27
CA SER A 114 -19.29 3.59 -12.63
C SER A 114 -20.02 2.37 -12.07
N LEU A 115 -21.35 2.45 -11.99
CA LEU A 115 -22.20 1.34 -11.57
C LEU A 115 -21.93 0.07 -12.39
N ALA A 116 -21.92 0.19 -13.72
CA ALA A 116 -21.66 -0.93 -14.63
C ALA A 116 -20.33 -1.62 -14.34
N THR A 117 -19.26 -0.84 -14.07
CA THR A 117 -17.95 -1.39 -13.71
C THR A 117 -17.98 -2.13 -12.37
N LEU A 118 -18.72 -1.61 -11.38
CA LEU A 118 -18.88 -2.27 -10.08
C LEU A 118 -19.71 -3.55 -10.18
N MET A 119 -20.76 -3.55 -10.99
CA MET A 119 -21.57 -4.73 -11.25
C MET A 119 -20.74 -5.82 -11.95
N LEU A 120 -19.97 -5.47 -12.98
CA LEU A 120 -19.10 -6.43 -13.68
C LEU A 120 -18.05 -7.04 -12.73
N LYS A 121 -17.42 -6.22 -11.88
CA LYS A 121 -16.48 -6.70 -10.85
C LYS A 121 -17.15 -7.61 -9.83
N SER A 122 -18.39 -7.28 -9.44
CA SER A 122 -19.18 -8.09 -8.49
C SER A 122 -19.61 -9.42 -9.11
N LEU A 123 -19.96 -9.43 -10.40
CA LEU A 123 -20.22 -10.66 -11.14
C LEU A 123 -18.99 -11.57 -11.18
N GLY A 124 -17.80 -11.00 -11.40
CA GLY A 124 -16.54 -11.75 -11.30
C GLY A 124 -16.30 -12.37 -9.91
N LEU A 125 -16.75 -11.73 -8.82
CA LEU A 125 -16.71 -12.33 -7.49
C LEU A 125 -17.66 -13.52 -7.35
N ILE A 126 -18.89 -13.39 -7.87
CA ILE A 126 -19.89 -14.47 -7.83
C ILE A 126 -19.37 -15.69 -8.60
N LEU A 127 -18.80 -15.49 -9.78
CA LEU A 127 -18.24 -16.57 -10.59
C LEU A 127 -17.05 -17.26 -9.91
N THR A 128 -16.22 -16.51 -9.20
CA THR A 128 -15.05 -17.06 -8.47
C THR A 128 -15.38 -17.55 -7.07
N PHE A 129 -16.62 -17.39 -6.60
CA PHE A 129 -17.04 -17.73 -5.25
C PHE A 129 -16.94 -19.24 -4.93
N PRO A 130 -17.34 -20.17 -5.81
CA PRO A 130 -17.19 -21.61 -5.54
C PRO A 130 -15.72 -22.02 -5.35
N ILE A 131 -14.84 -21.49 -6.21
CA ILE A 131 -13.39 -21.72 -6.13
C ILE A 131 -12.83 -21.11 -4.84
N PHE A 132 -13.31 -19.93 -4.45
CA PHE A 132 -12.94 -19.30 -3.19
C PHE A 132 -13.35 -20.16 -1.99
N LEU A 133 -14.57 -20.70 -1.95
CA LEU A 133 -15.01 -21.56 -0.85
C LEU A 133 -14.14 -22.80 -0.74
N TYR A 134 -13.92 -23.50 -1.86
CA TYR A 134 -13.04 -24.66 -1.90
C TYR A 134 -11.64 -24.34 -1.39
N GLY A 135 -11.01 -23.29 -1.91
CA GLY A 135 -9.67 -22.88 -1.47
C GLY A 135 -9.64 -22.41 -0.02
N PHE A 136 -10.67 -21.70 0.44
CA PHE A 136 -10.80 -21.22 1.81
C PHE A 136 -10.85 -22.40 2.78
N PHE A 137 -11.75 -23.36 2.59
CA PHE A 137 -11.89 -24.50 3.52
C PHE A 137 -10.63 -25.36 3.56
N ASN A 138 -10.02 -25.66 2.41
CA ASN A 138 -8.81 -26.48 2.37
C ASN A 138 -7.57 -25.76 2.89
N ASN A 139 -7.57 -24.43 3.01
CA ASN A 139 -6.40 -23.65 3.44
C ASN A 139 -6.64 -22.82 4.71
N PHE A 140 -7.82 -22.92 5.32
CA PHE A 140 -8.21 -22.10 6.45
C PHE A 140 -7.24 -22.27 7.63
N ILE A 141 -7.00 -23.52 8.02
CA ILE A 141 -6.17 -23.84 9.20
C ILE A 141 -4.75 -23.26 9.06
N PRO A 142 -3.94 -23.61 8.04
CA PRO A 142 -2.58 -23.11 7.93
C PRO A 142 -2.51 -21.59 7.73
N TYR A 143 -3.54 -20.98 7.12
CA TYR A 143 -3.60 -19.53 6.93
C TYR A 143 -3.84 -18.74 8.24
N TYR A 144 -4.67 -19.25 9.15
CA TYR A 144 -4.98 -18.57 10.40
C TYR A 144 -4.01 -18.93 11.54
N LEU A 145 -3.34 -20.07 11.45
CA LEU A 145 -2.45 -20.60 12.48
C LEU A 145 -1.34 -19.64 12.96
N PRO A 146 -0.63 -18.87 12.11
CA PRO A 146 0.44 -17.99 12.61
C PRO A 146 -0.08 -16.70 13.28
N ARG A 147 -1.39 -16.39 13.20
CA ARG A 147 -1.94 -15.12 13.69
C ARG A 147 -1.83 -14.92 15.21
N PRO A 148 -2.14 -15.92 16.07
CA PRO A 148 -1.99 -15.75 17.51
C PRO A 148 -0.54 -15.51 17.92
N LEU A 149 0.42 -16.13 17.22
CA LEU A 149 1.84 -15.95 17.49
C LEU A 149 2.32 -14.58 17.03
N THR A 150 1.98 -14.18 15.81
CA THR A 150 2.41 -12.89 15.26
C THR A 150 1.80 -11.69 16.00
N ARG A 151 0.62 -11.83 16.61
CA ARG A 151 0.03 -10.81 17.48
C ARG A 151 0.77 -10.60 18.80
N LYS A 152 1.51 -11.60 19.29
CA LYS A 152 2.29 -11.50 20.53
C LYS A 152 3.68 -10.88 20.32
N LEU A 153 4.09 -10.66 19.07
CA LEU A 153 5.38 -10.06 18.76
C LEU A 153 5.38 -8.58 19.09
N LYS A 154 6.41 -8.13 19.81
CA LYS A 154 6.64 -6.70 20.09
C LYS A 154 7.01 -5.94 18.81
N ASP A 155 7.86 -6.54 17.99
CA ASP A 155 8.29 -5.95 16.73
C ASP A 155 7.51 -6.53 15.54
N ARG A 156 6.77 -5.65 14.86
CA ARG A 156 5.97 -5.99 13.69
C ARG A 156 6.80 -6.40 12.49
N GLN A 157 8.07 -6.00 12.39
CA GLN A 157 8.95 -6.33 11.27
C GLN A 157 9.16 -7.85 11.12
N PHE A 158 9.17 -8.59 12.22
CA PHE A 158 9.34 -10.05 12.22
C PHE A 158 8.08 -10.83 11.80
N THR A 159 6.93 -10.17 11.68
CA THR A 159 5.66 -10.81 11.31
C THR A 159 5.77 -11.55 9.97
N SER A 160 6.43 -10.94 8.99
CA SER A 160 6.59 -11.51 7.65
C SER A 160 7.48 -12.76 7.66
N SER A 161 8.60 -12.72 8.38
CA SER A 161 9.54 -13.83 8.50
C SER A 161 8.90 -15.03 9.20
N ILE A 162 8.14 -14.78 10.28
CA ILE A 162 7.42 -15.84 10.98
C ILE A 162 6.33 -16.44 10.09
N ASN A 163 5.52 -15.62 9.42
CA ASN A 163 4.54 -16.13 8.47
C ASN A 163 5.18 -16.97 7.36
N PHE A 164 6.38 -16.61 6.90
CA PHE A 164 7.11 -17.38 5.91
C PHE A 164 7.54 -18.75 6.43
N VAL A 165 8.18 -18.82 7.60
CA VAL A 165 8.62 -20.10 8.19
C VAL A 165 7.42 -21.00 8.51
N PHE A 166 6.36 -20.44 9.08
CA PHE A 166 5.11 -21.16 9.31
C PHE A 166 4.51 -21.65 7.99
N GLY A 167 4.49 -20.77 6.98
CA GLY A 167 4.05 -21.09 5.63
C GLY A 167 4.78 -22.32 5.06
N LEU A 168 6.11 -22.31 5.19
CA LEU A 168 7.00 -23.33 4.64
C LEU A 168 6.82 -24.70 5.29
N ILE A 169 6.56 -24.75 6.60
CA ILE A 169 6.46 -26.01 7.36
C ILE A 169 5.00 -26.51 7.41
N PHE A 170 4.06 -25.65 7.79
CA PHE A 170 2.69 -26.09 8.09
C PHE A 170 1.86 -26.38 6.85
N TYR A 171 2.05 -25.66 5.74
CA TYR A 171 1.28 -25.96 4.52
C TYR A 171 1.60 -27.35 3.96
N PRO A 172 2.88 -27.76 3.77
CA PRO A 172 3.19 -29.11 3.30
C PRO A 172 2.66 -30.20 4.22
N VAL A 173 2.88 -30.07 5.55
CA VAL A 173 2.39 -31.05 6.53
C VAL A 173 0.86 -31.16 6.46
N PHE A 174 0.15 -30.03 6.42
CA PHE A 174 -1.30 -30.02 6.36
C PHE A 174 -1.84 -30.60 5.05
N TYR A 175 -1.19 -30.33 3.92
CA TYR A 175 -1.56 -30.92 2.63
C TYR A 175 -1.30 -32.42 2.60
N LEU A 176 -0.22 -32.92 3.20
CA LEU A 176 0.02 -34.37 3.32
C LEU A 176 -1.06 -35.05 4.15
N ILE A 177 -1.52 -34.41 5.24
CA ILE A 177 -2.64 -34.92 6.05
C ILE A 177 -3.92 -35.00 5.18
N GLN A 178 -4.29 -33.92 4.51
CA GLN A 178 -5.48 -33.90 3.63
C GLN A 178 -5.38 -34.92 2.49
N PHE A 179 -4.22 -35.01 1.86
CA PHE A 179 -3.95 -35.96 0.79
C PHE A 179 -4.05 -37.40 1.28
N SER A 180 -3.57 -37.70 2.49
CA SER A 180 -3.68 -39.03 3.11
C SER A 180 -5.14 -39.43 3.32
N PHE A 181 -6.00 -38.50 3.75
CA PHE A 181 -7.45 -38.75 3.82
C PHE A 181 -8.03 -39.06 2.44
N VAL A 182 -7.78 -38.22 1.43
CA VAL A 182 -8.26 -38.46 0.07
C VAL A 182 -7.72 -39.77 -0.51
N TRP A 183 -6.48 -40.13 -0.17
CA TRP A 183 -5.83 -41.36 -0.61
C TRP A 183 -6.58 -42.62 -0.16
N ILE A 184 -7.09 -42.62 1.08
CA ILE A 184 -7.83 -43.73 1.68
C ILE A 184 -9.25 -43.83 1.12
N PHE A 185 -9.94 -42.69 0.97
CA PHE A 185 -11.36 -42.66 0.62
C PHE A 185 -11.67 -42.65 -0.88
N THR A 186 -10.67 -42.43 -1.74
CA THR A 186 -10.86 -42.36 -3.20
C THR A 186 -10.14 -43.51 -3.87
N GLU A 187 -10.80 -44.24 -4.77
CA GLU A 187 -10.15 -45.33 -5.51
C GLU A 187 -9.38 -44.80 -6.73
N ILE A 188 -9.93 -43.78 -7.38
CA ILE A 188 -9.41 -43.23 -8.65
C ILE A 188 -8.08 -42.49 -8.41
N TRP A 189 -6.98 -43.05 -8.91
CA TRP A 189 -5.62 -42.56 -8.65
C TRP A 189 -5.37 -41.13 -9.15
N TRP A 190 -5.84 -40.76 -10.34
CA TRP A 190 -5.59 -39.45 -10.92
C TRP A 190 -6.28 -38.31 -10.17
N ILE A 191 -7.46 -38.57 -9.56
CA ILE A 191 -8.18 -37.59 -8.73
C ILE A 191 -7.37 -37.22 -7.49
N LYS A 192 -6.63 -38.18 -6.91
CA LYS A 192 -5.78 -37.94 -5.73
C LYS A 192 -4.71 -36.91 -6.03
N PHE A 193 -3.96 -37.11 -7.13
CA PHE A 193 -2.91 -36.18 -7.54
C PHE A 193 -3.48 -34.85 -8.01
N LEU A 194 -4.62 -34.85 -8.70
CA LEU A 194 -5.31 -33.63 -9.08
C LEU A 194 -5.70 -32.80 -7.85
N TYR A 195 -6.21 -33.46 -6.79
CA TYR A 195 -6.51 -32.83 -5.52
C TYR A 195 -5.25 -32.25 -4.85
N LEU A 196 -4.15 -33.01 -4.80
CA LEU A 196 -2.89 -32.51 -4.23
C LEU A 196 -2.40 -31.23 -4.92
N VAL A 197 -2.46 -31.20 -6.25
CA VAL A 197 -2.06 -30.03 -7.05
C VAL A 197 -3.07 -28.89 -6.92
N SER A 198 -4.36 -29.17 -6.76
CA SER A 198 -5.38 -28.14 -6.62
C SER A 198 -5.30 -27.38 -5.28
N LEU A 199 -4.74 -27.96 -4.22
CA LEU A 199 -4.59 -27.34 -2.90
C LEU A 199 -3.83 -25.99 -2.94
N PRO A 200 -2.56 -25.92 -3.41
CA PRO A 200 -1.82 -24.66 -3.46
C PRO A 200 -2.46 -23.65 -4.43
N ILE A 201 -2.97 -24.12 -5.58
CA ILE A 201 -3.60 -23.27 -6.59
C ILE A 201 -4.86 -22.62 -6.01
N SER A 202 -5.74 -23.41 -5.41
CA SER A 202 -6.98 -22.94 -4.80
C SER A 202 -6.72 -22.02 -3.61
N GLY A 203 -5.68 -22.26 -2.81
CA GLY A 203 -5.27 -21.36 -1.74
C GLY A 203 -4.87 -19.97 -2.25
N ILE A 204 -4.04 -19.91 -3.29
CA ILE A 204 -3.63 -18.65 -3.93
C ILE A 204 -4.85 -17.92 -4.52
N LEU A 205 -5.73 -18.64 -5.20
CA LEU A 205 -6.94 -18.08 -5.79
C LEU A 205 -7.87 -17.54 -4.71
N ALA A 206 -8.10 -18.29 -3.62
CA ALA A 206 -8.93 -17.84 -2.50
C ALA A 206 -8.38 -16.54 -1.88
N PHE A 207 -7.06 -16.44 -1.70
CA PHE A 207 -6.42 -15.21 -1.21
C PHE A 207 -6.62 -14.03 -2.17
N LYS A 208 -6.43 -14.25 -3.48
CA LYS A 208 -6.64 -13.20 -4.50
C LYS A 208 -8.10 -12.74 -4.52
N THR A 209 -9.06 -13.66 -4.49
CA THR A 209 -10.49 -13.36 -4.46
C THR A 209 -10.86 -12.60 -3.19
N HIS A 210 -10.34 -13.00 -2.02
CA HIS A 210 -10.55 -12.26 -0.77
C HIS A 210 -10.03 -10.81 -0.85
N ARG A 211 -8.82 -10.60 -1.37
CA ARG A 211 -8.27 -9.24 -1.57
C ARG A 211 -9.10 -8.42 -2.56
N PHE A 212 -9.63 -9.07 -3.60
CA PHE A 212 -10.49 -8.43 -4.58
C PHE A 212 -11.83 -8.02 -3.97
N PHE A 213 -12.44 -8.89 -3.15
CA PHE A 213 -13.64 -8.60 -2.38
C PHE A 213 -13.48 -7.37 -1.48
N ILE A 214 -12.39 -7.27 -0.71
CA ILE A 214 -12.13 -6.09 0.14
C ILE A 214 -12.08 -4.80 -0.69
N LYS A 215 -11.43 -4.83 -1.86
CA LYS A 215 -11.35 -3.68 -2.76
C LYS A 215 -12.73 -3.27 -3.29
N ILE A 216 -13.54 -4.24 -3.70
CA ILE A 216 -14.89 -4.00 -4.22
C ILE A 216 -15.82 -3.48 -3.12
N LYS A 217 -15.74 -4.04 -1.90
CA LYS A 217 -16.48 -3.57 -0.73
C LYS A 217 -16.19 -2.09 -0.44
N ALA A 218 -14.92 -1.68 -0.47
CA ALA A 218 -14.56 -0.26 -0.29
C ALA A 218 -15.10 0.63 -1.43
N GLN A 219 -15.12 0.12 -2.66
CA GLN A 219 -15.68 0.85 -3.81
C GLN A 219 -17.20 1.00 -3.73
N TRP A 220 -17.93 -0.04 -3.33
CA TRP A 220 -19.37 0.04 -3.07
C TRP A 220 -19.68 0.98 -1.90
N LYS A 221 -18.89 0.93 -0.83
CA LYS A 221 -19.01 1.86 0.31
C LYS A 221 -18.89 3.32 -0.15
N PHE A 222 -17.91 3.62 -1.02
CA PHE A 222 -17.76 4.95 -1.58
C PHE A 222 -18.88 5.31 -2.57
N TYR A 223 -19.32 4.36 -3.40
CA TYR A 223 -20.40 4.58 -4.36
C TYR A 223 -21.71 5.02 -3.69
N PHE A 224 -22.08 4.39 -2.57
CA PHE A 224 -23.27 4.71 -1.80
C PHE A 224 -23.06 5.80 -0.73
N ALA A 225 -21.87 6.40 -0.64
CA ALA A 225 -21.61 7.44 0.35
C ALA A 225 -22.41 8.72 0.01
N LYS A 226 -23.22 9.22 0.96
CA LYS A 226 -23.94 10.50 0.80
C LYS A 226 -22.98 11.67 0.55
N SER A 227 -21.80 11.64 1.17
CA SER A 227 -20.74 12.64 0.99
C SER A 227 -19.89 12.45 -0.27
N LYS A 228 -20.23 11.51 -1.19
CA LYS A 228 -19.43 11.21 -2.40
C LYS A 228 -19.08 12.47 -3.19
N LYS A 229 -20.06 13.32 -3.49
CA LYS A 229 -19.85 14.56 -4.24
C LYS A 229 -18.85 15.48 -3.52
N GLN A 230 -19.10 15.76 -2.25
CA GLN A 230 -18.23 16.58 -1.40
C GLN A 230 -16.79 16.05 -1.34
N ILE A 231 -16.60 14.73 -1.26
CA ILE A 231 -15.27 14.09 -1.23
C ILE A 231 -14.54 14.26 -2.57
N ILE A 232 -15.26 14.16 -3.69
CA ILE A 232 -14.70 14.41 -5.03
C ILE A 232 -14.31 15.88 -5.17
N ASP A 233 -15.16 16.80 -4.70
CA ASP A 233 -14.89 18.24 -4.75
C ASP A 233 -13.65 18.60 -3.92
N LYS A 234 -13.52 18.05 -2.71
CA LYS A 234 -12.31 18.21 -1.87
C LYS A 234 -11.05 17.63 -2.53
N LYS A 235 -11.14 16.46 -3.16
CA LYS A 235 -10.03 15.89 -3.94
C LYS A 235 -9.61 16.89 -5.03
N ASN A 236 -10.56 17.40 -5.81
CA ASN A 236 -10.28 18.31 -6.91
C ASN A 236 -9.66 19.63 -6.41
N CYS A 237 -10.13 20.15 -5.27
CA CYS A 237 -9.57 21.33 -4.62
C CYS A 237 -8.09 21.13 -4.20
N ILE A 238 -7.75 19.99 -3.59
CA ILE A 238 -6.37 19.68 -3.24
C ILE A 238 -5.49 19.55 -4.49
N TYR A 239 -6.03 18.92 -5.54
CA TYR A 239 -5.30 18.73 -6.80
C TYR A 239 -5.02 20.07 -7.48
N SER A 240 -5.97 21.00 -7.49
CA SER A 240 -5.76 22.32 -8.08
C SER A 240 -4.75 23.15 -7.29
N LYS A 241 -4.82 23.14 -5.95
CA LYS A 241 -3.84 23.83 -5.09
C LYS A 241 -2.44 23.25 -5.26
N MET A 242 -2.31 21.92 -5.26
CA MET A 242 -1.01 21.28 -5.48
C MET A 242 -0.48 21.54 -6.88
N LYS A 243 -1.34 21.52 -7.91
CA LYS A 243 -0.95 21.87 -9.27
C LYS A 243 -0.40 23.29 -9.36
N ALA A 244 -1.06 24.26 -8.72
CA ALA A 244 -0.60 25.64 -8.67
C ALA A 244 0.77 25.76 -7.97
N ILE A 245 1.00 25.02 -6.89
CA ILE A 245 2.32 24.97 -6.21
C ILE A 245 3.40 24.43 -7.16
N VAL A 246 3.10 23.34 -7.86
CA VAL A 246 4.04 22.65 -8.78
C VAL A 246 4.27 23.42 -10.09
N GLU A 247 3.36 24.29 -10.50
CA GLU A 247 3.53 25.16 -11.68
C GLU A 247 4.31 26.45 -11.36
N ASN A 248 4.22 26.94 -10.12
CA ASN A 248 4.98 28.09 -9.66
C ASN A 248 6.47 27.79 -9.39
N GLN A 249 6.83 26.50 -9.32
CA GLN A 249 8.22 26.09 -9.46
C GLN A 249 8.55 25.98 -10.94
N SER A 250 9.32 26.94 -11.45
CA SER A 250 9.97 26.86 -12.75
C SER A 250 10.83 25.60 -12.78
N PHE A 251 10.40 24.56 -13.49
CA PHE A 251 11.22 23.41 -13.84
C PHE A 251 11.87 23.62 -15.20
#